data_AF-A0A412H748-F1
#
_entry.id   AF-A0A412H748-F1
#
_cell.length_a   1.000
_cell.length_b   1.000
_cell.length_c   1.000
_cell.angle_alpha   90.00
_cell.angle_beta   90.00
_cell.angle_gamma   90.00
#
_symmetry.space_group_name_H-M   'P 1'
#
loop_
_entity.id
_entity.type
_entity.pdbx_description
1 polymer ?
#
loop_
_entity_poly.entity_id
_entity_poly.type
_entity_poly.pdbx_seq_one_letter_code
_entity_poly.pdbx_strand_id
1 'polypeptide(L)' 'MRKPLNHTQCVVLTLCWAALCFLVLTSTPKIDGPLVIMILISGALVFILVIKSLKSRNK' A
#
# COMPACT_ATOMS: atom_id res chain seq x y z
N MET A 1 8.83 -10.07 -20.73
CA MET A 1 8.84 -8.60 -20.71
C MET A 1 8.76 -8.11 -19.27
N ARG A 2 9.89 -7.86 -18.59
CA ARG A 2 9.87 -7.26 -17.24
C ARG A 2 9.82 -5.74 -17.38
N LYS A 3 8.62 -5.17 -17.51
CA LYS A 3 8.47 -3.71 -17.47
C LYS A 3 8.89 -3.23 -16.07
N PRO A 4 9.85 -2.29 -15.95
CA PRO A 4 10.16 -1.68 -14.68
C PRO A 4 8.89 -0.97 -14.19
N LEU A 5 8.46 -1.30 -12.98
CA LEU A 5 7.30 -0.71 -12.35
C LEU A 5 7.54 0.81 -12.29
N ASN A 6 6.76 1.57 -13.06
CA ASN A 6 6.99 2.99 -13.26
C ASN A 6 6.72 3.70 -11.93
N HIS A 7 7.55 4.66 -11.51
CA HIS A 7 7.52 5.22 -10.15
C HIS A 7 6.12 5.72 -9.76
N THR A 8 5.39 6.26 -10.73
CA THR A 8 4.03 6.78 -10.61
C THR A 8 3.06 5.68 -10.21
N GLN A 9 3.28 4.44 -10.64
CA GLN A 9 2.44 3.30 -10.26
C GLN A 9 2.59 2.94 -8.79
N CYS A 10 3.80 2.96 -8.22
CA CYS A 10 3.99 2.75 -6.78
C CYS A 10 3.35 3.86 -5.95
N VAL A 11 3.48 5.12 -6.39
CA VAL A 11 2.87 6.28 -5.72
C VAL A 11 1.34 6.18 -5.77
N VAL A 12 0.78 5.90 -6.94
CA VAL A 12 -0.67 5.67 -7.12
C VAL A 12 -1.15 4.50 -6.27
N LEU A 13 -0.42 3.39 -6.22
CA LEU A 13 -0.78 2.24 -5.39
C LEU A 13 -0.82 2.62 -3.89
N THR A 14 0.13 3.44 -3.44
CA THR A 14 0.19 3.92 -2.04
C THR A 14 -0.95 4.88 -1.72
N LEU A 15 -1.30 5.77 -2.63
CA LEU A 15 -2.45 6.67 -2.49
C LEU A 15 -3.78 5.89 -2.47
N CYS A 16 -3.95 4.95 -3.39
CA CYS A 16 -5.12 4.05 -3.42
C CYS A 16 -5.21 3.21 -2.14
N TRP A 17 -4.08 2.73 -1.63
CA TRP A 17 -3.99 2.01 -0.37
C TRP A 17 -4.53 2.83 0.80
N ALA A 18 -4.07 4.08 0.95
CA ALA A 18 -4.53 4.98 2.00
C ALA A 18 -6.04 5.28 1.90
N ALA A 19 -6.55 5.49 0.68
CA ALA A 19 -7.98 5.69 0.44
C ALA A 19 -8.82 4.45 0.82
N LEU A 20 -8.32 3.25 0.50
CA LEU A 20 -8.94 1.98 0.90
C LEU A 20 -8.95 1.81 2.42
N CYS A 21 -7.82 2.08 3.11
CA CYS A 21 -7.76 2.06 4.57
C CYS A 21 -8.79 3.01 5.19
N PHE A 22 -8.93 4.22 4.65
CA PHE A 22 -9.87 5.21 5.14
C PHE A 22 -11.32 4.75 4.95
N LEU A 23 -11.66 4.23 3.76
CA LEU A 23 -12.99 3.72 3.46
C LEU A 23 -13.35 2.54 4.36
N VAL A 24 -12.40 1.63 4.59
CA VAL A 24 -12.60 0.51 5.52
C VAL A 24 -12.81 1.02 6.94
N LEU A 25 -11.93 1.90 7.44
CA LEU A 25 -12.05 2.47 8.78
C LEU A 25 -13.39 3.19 9.00
N THR A 26 -13.92 3.82 7.96
CA THR A 26 -15.24 4.50 8.00
C THR A 26 -16.39 3.48 7.94
N SER A 27 -16.19 2.33 7.32
CA SER A 27 -17.23 1.32 7.08
C SER A 27 -17.36 0.28 8.20
N THR A 28 -16.34 0.08 9.03
CA THR A 28 -16.37 -0.89 10.15
C THR A 28 -16.51 -0.21 11.51
N PRO A 29 -17.75 -0.03 12.02
CA PRO A 29 -18.02 0.44 13.39
C PRO A 29 -17.78 -0.65 14.45
N LYS A 30 -17.49 -1.89 14.03
CA LYS A 30 -17.12 -3.00 14.90
C LYS A 30 -15.68 -3.40 14.58
N ILE A 31 -14.88 -3.62 15.61
CA ILE A 31 -13.48 -4.07 15.47
C ILE A 31 -13.48 -5.50 14.90
N ASP A 32 -13.50 -5.59 13.58
CA ASP A 32 -13.18 -6.80 12.83
C ASP A 32 -11.66 -6.96 12.83
N GLY A 33 -11.10 -7.38 13.98
CA GLY A 33 -9.66 -7.58 14.18
C GLY A 33 -8.92 -8.27 13.02
N PRO A 34 -9.50 -9.29 12.35
CA PRO A 34 -8.90 -9.91 11.15
C PRO A 34 -8.72 -8.94 9.99
N LEU A 35 -9.65 -8.01 9.81
CA LEU A 35 -9.69 -7.04 8.72
C LEU A 35 -8.58 -5.99 8.88
N VAL A 36 -8.34 -5.54 10.11
CA VAL A 36 -7.21 -4.67 10.47
C VAL A 36 -5.88 -5.36 10.19
N ILE A 37 -5.74 -6.66 10.52
CA ILE A 37 -4.51 -7.42 10.25
C ILE A 37 -4.27 -7.54 8.75
N MET A 38 -5.32 -7.82 7.96
CA MET A 38 -5.22 -7.89 6.49
C MET A 38 -4.75 -6.57 5.89
N ILE A 39 -5.28 -5.44 6.40
CA ILE A 39 -4.84 -4.10 6.04
C ILE A 39 -3.37 -3.92 6.42
N LEU A 40 -2.98 -4.26 7.65
CA LEU A 40 -1.61 -4.05 8.10
C LEU A 40 -0.59 -4.80 7.22
N ILE A 41 -0.87 -6.07 6.89
CA ILE A 41 -0.01 -6.90 6.03
C ILE A 41 0.10 -6.29 4.63
N SER A 42 -1.02 -5.87 4.05
CA SER A 42 -1.02 -5.28 2.71
C SER A 42 -0.35 -3.89 2.68
N GLY A 43 -0.49 -3.10 3.75
CA GLY A 43 0.26 -1.86 3.93
C GLY A 43 1.77 -2.08 4.03
N ALA A 44 2.20 -3.13 4.74
CA ALA A 44 3.62 -3.50 4.81
C ALA A 44 4.19 -3.87 3.42
N LEU A 45 3.44 -4.60 2.61
CA LEU A 45 3.83 -4.93 1.23
C LEU A 45 3.98 -3.66 0.37
N VAL A 46 3.02 -2.75 0.43
CA VAL A 46 3.07 -1.47 -0.30
C VAL A 46 4.28 -0.64 0.17
N PHE A 47 4.55 -0.60 1.47
CA PHE A 47 5.70 0.11 2.02
C PHE A 47 7.05 -0.46 1.55
N ILE A 48 7.18 -1.78 1.47
CA ILE A 48 8.36 -2.46 0.91
C ILE A 48 8.57 -2.06 -0.56
N LEU A 49 7.49 -2.00 -1.35
CA LEU A 49 7.56 -1.56 -2.75
C LEU A 49 8.05 -0.11 -2.86
N VAL A 50 7.58 0.79 -1.99
CA VAL A 50 8.01 2.20 -1.95
C VAL A 50 9.50 2.34 -1.62
N ILE A 51 9.98 1.65 -0.57
CA ILE A 51 11.41 1.67 -0.21
C ILE A 51 12.26 1.13 -1.36
N LYS A 52 11.83 0.03 -2.00
CA LYS A 52 12.54 -0.54 -3.14
C LYS A 52 12.60 0.42 -4.33
N SER A 53 11.52 1.13 -4.62
CA SER A 53 11.47 2.16 -5.65
C SER A 53 12.38 3.36 -5.33
N LEU A 54 12.40 3.83 -4.08
CA LEU A 54 13.29 4.91 -3.63
C LEU A 54 14.76 4.51 -3.73
N LYS A 55 15.11 3.28 -3.32
CA LYS A 55 16.48 2.78 -3.41
C LYS A 55 16.97 2.68 -4.85
N SER A 56 16.09 2.36 -5.80
CA SER A 56 16.42 2.33 -7.23
C SER A 56 16.71 3.71 -7.85
N ARG A 57 16.31 4.81 -7.20
CA ARG A 57 16.60 6.19 -7.64
C ARG A 57 17.97 6.70 -7.19
N ASN A 58 18.57 6.06 -6.20
CA ASN A 58 19.85 6.46 -5.60
C ASN A 58 21.06 5.71 -6.21
N LYS A 59 20.85 5.00 -7.31
CA LYS A 59 21.87 4.32 -8.11
C LYS A 59 21.83 4.86 -9.52
#